data_AF-A0A2Z5X370-F1
#
_entry.id   AF-A0A2Z5X370-F1
#
_cell.length_a   1.000
_cell.length_b   1.000
_cell.length_c   1.000
_cell.angle_alpha   90.00
_cell.angle_beta   90.00
_cell.angle_gamma   90.00
#
_symmetry.space_group_name_H-M   'P 1'
#
loop_
_entity.id
_entity.type
_entity.pdbx_description
1 polymer ?
#
loop_
_entity_poly.entity_id
_entity_poly.type
_entity_poly.pdbx_seq_one_letter_code
_entity_poly.pdbx_strand_id
1 'polypeptide(L)' 'MKFKIDENLPIEFADLLQNEGYDASTIYSESLKGAKDPTVIAVCQQ' A
#
# COMPACT_ATOMS: atom_id res chain seq x y z
N MET A 1 -9.95 -4.87 -5.34
CA MET A 1 -9.47 -4.36 -4.02
C MET A 1 -8.06 -3.88 -4.24
N LYS A 2 -7.74 -2.67 -3.75
CA LYS A 2 -6.40 -2.10 -3.87
C LYS A 2 -5.54 -2.57 -2.70
N PHE A 3 -4.46 -3.28 -2.99
CA PHE A 3 -3.49 -3.70 -2.00
C PHE A 3 -2.65 -2.50 -1.55
N LYS A 4 -2.47 -2.36 -0.23
CA LYS A 4 -1.55 -1.42 0.37
C LYS A 4 -0.37 -2.19 0.95
N ILE A 5 0.82 -1.93 0.41
CA ILE A 5 2.06 -2.51 0.91
C ILE A 5 2.55 -1.65 2.06
N ASP A 6 2.60 -2.28 3.23
CA ASP A 6 3.02 -1.67 4.48
C ASP A 6 4.45 -1.13 4.42
N GLU A 7 4.76 -0.14 5.25
CA GLU A 7 6.10 0.47 5.28
C GLU A 7 7.20 -0.49 5.77
N ASN A 8 6.81 -1.57 6.45
CA ASN A 8 7.70 -2.64 6.89
C ASN A 8 8.00 -3.69 5.82
N LEU A 9 7.37 -3.59 4.64
CA LEU A 9 7.60 -4.49 3.51
C LEU A 9 8.39 -3.80 2.39
N PRO A 10 9.18 -4.56 1.60
CA PRO A 10 9.85 -4.03 0.42
C PRO A 10 8.86 -3.45 -0.59
N ILE A 11 9.24 -2.37 -1.28
CA ILE A 11 8.37 -1.69 -2.25
C ILE A 11 8.10 -2.56 -3.47
N GLU A 12 9.01 -3.47 -3.80
CA GLU A 12 8.97 -4.40 -4.92
C GLU A 12 7.79 -5.39 -4.80
N PHE A 13 7.20 -5.54 -3.61
CA PHE A 13 5.99 -6.34 -3.44
C PHE A 13 4.79 -5.71 -4.15
N ALA A 14 4.74 -4.38 -4.27
CA ALA A 14 3.73 -3.71 -5.08
C ALA A 14 3.91 -4.09 -6.55
N ASP A 15 5.15 -4.09 -7.05
CA ASP A 15 5.47 -4.46 -8.44
C ASP A 15 5.11 -5.91 -8.72
N LEU A 16 5.39 -6.83 -7.80
CA LEU A 16 5.02 -8.24 -7.91
C LEU A 16 3.49 -8.40 -8.06
N LEU A 17 2.71 -7.74 -7.21
CA LEU A 17 1.25 -7.80 -7.25
C LEU A 17 0.70 -7.16 -8.52
N GLN A 18 1.27 -6.03 -8.95
CA GLN A 18 0.87 -5.36 -10.20
C GLN A 18 1.14 -6.25 -11.42
N ASN A 19 2.27 -6.96 -11.46
CA ASN A 19 2.61 -7.89 -12.55
C ASN A 19 1.64 -9.07 -12.65
N GLU A 20 1.07 -9.51 -11.53
CA GLU A 20 0.01 -10.53 -11.47
C GLU A 20 -1.40 -9.96 -11.74
N GLY A 21 -1.50 -8.66 -12.07
CA GLY A 21 -2.76 -8.01 -12.44
C GLY A 21 -3.57 -7.47 -11.25
N TYR A 22 -3.00 -7.40 -10.05
CA TYR A 22 -3.64 -6.77 -8.90
C TYR A 22 -3.38 -5.26 -8.87
N ASP A 23 -4.37 -4.50 -8.39
CA ASP A 23 -4.18 -3.10 -8.05
C ASP A 23 -3.41 -3.02 -6.72
N ALA A 24 -2.17 -2.54 -6.73
CA ALA A 24 -1.32 -2.43 -5.54
C ALA A 24 -0.54 -1.11 -5.50
N SER A 25 -0.36 -0.57 -4.30
CA SER A 25 0.36 0.68 -4.02
C SER A 25 1.11 0.56 -2.69
N THR A 26 2.10 1.41 -2.44
CA THR A 26 2.89 1.38 -1.19
C THR A 26 2.52 2.54 -0.26
N ILE A 27 2.66 2.34 1.05
CA ILE A 27 2.56 3.43 2.06
C ILE A 27 3.48 4.61 1.71
N TYR A 28 4.68 4.31 1.20
CA TYR A 28 5.63 5.32 0.74
C TYR A 28 5.11 6.12 -0.45
N SER A 29 4.55 5.46 -1.47
CA SER A 29 4.04 6.13 -2.68
C SER A 29 2.87 7.08 -2.42
N GLU A 30 2.13 6.86 -1.34
CA GLU A 30 0.99 7.70 -0.95
C GLU A 30 1.31 8.65 0.21
N SER A 31 2.59 8.83 0.56
CA SER A 31 3.02 9.73 1.63
C SER A 31 2.40 9.40 3.01
N LEU A 32 2.11 8.13 3.27
CA LEU A 32 1.50 7.65 4.52
C LEU A 32 2.52 7.06 5.50
N LYS A 33 3.83 7.26 5.26
CA LYS A 33 4.89 6.73 6.12
C LYS A 33 4.71 7.20 7.58
N GLY A 34 4.75 6.27 8.52
CA GLY A 34 4.53 6.52 9.96
C GLY A 34 3.11 6.92 10.33
N ALA A 35 2.16 6.89 9.39
CA ALA A 35 0.75 7.09 9.69
C ALA A 35 0.23 5.94 10.58
N LYS A 36 -0.67 6.26 11.50
CA LYS A 36 -1.29 5.24 12.34
C LYS A 36 -2.29 4.42 11.53
N ASP A 37 -2.51 3.17 11.94
CA ASP A 37 -3.43 2.25 11.28
C ASP A 37 -4.81 2.85 10.96
N PRO A 38 -5.48 3.62 11.86
CA PRO A 38 -6.78 4.20 11.51
C PRO A 38 -6.73 5.15 10.32
N THR A 39 -5.63 5.90 10.16
CA THR A 39 -5.42 6.80 9.02
C THR A 39 -5.21 5.99 7.75
N VAL A 40 -4.38 4.95 7.79
CA VAL A 40 -4.12 4.06 6.64
C VAL A 40 -5.40 3.33 6.22
N ILE A 41 -6.16 2.80 7.18
CA ILE A 41 -7.42 2.10 6.94
C ILE A 41 -8.44 3.03 6.27
N ALA A 42 -8.56 4.27 6.72
CA ALA A 42 -9.49 5.24 6.13
C ALA A 42 -9.14 5.58 4.67
N VAL A 43 -7.86 5.55 4.28
CA VAL A 43 -7.44 5.70 2.88
C VAL A 43 -7.76 4.44 2.07
N CYS A 44 -7.56 3.25 2.63
CA CYS A 44 -7.85 1.98 1.96
C CYS A 44 -9.35 1.69 1.74
N GLN A 45 -10.24 2.44 2.40
CA GLN A 45 -11.69 2.29 2.29
C GLN A 45 -12.35 3.21 1.25
N GLN A 46 -11.59 4.10 0.64
CA GLN A 46 -12.04 4.98 -0.46
C GLN A 46 -11.92 4.28 -1.81
#